data_AF-A0A8H7C536-F1
#
_entry.id   AF-A0A8H7C536-F1
#
_cell.length_a   1.000
_cell.length_b   1.000
_cell.length_c   1.000
_cell.angle_alpha   90.00
_cell.angle_beta   90.00
_cell.angle_gamma   90.00
#
_symmetry.space_group_name_H-M   'P 1'
#
loop_
_entity.id
_entity.type
_entity.pdbx_description
1 polymer ?
#
loop_
_entity_poly.entity_id
_entity_poly.type
_entity_poly.pdbx_seq_one_letter_code
_entity_poly.pdbx_strand_id
1 'polypeptide(L)'
;MSKPSSSEDILGKKYDRCLADLLVKSGIGFGVGVVASVIFFRRRTWPIALSTGFGAGAAYADCDRSFNPARIPGTRVLSPPEAASLPDKNSN
;
A
#
# COMPACT_ATOMS: atom_id res chain seq x y z
N MET A 1 2.43 28.84 -19.96
CA MET A 1 1.25 29.08 -19.11
C MET A 1 1.19 27.96 -18.07
N SER A 2 1.77 28.15 -16.88
CA SER A 2 1.61 27.18 -15.80
C SER A 2 0.19 27.33 -15.28
N LYS A 3 -0.70 26.39 -15.62
CA LYS A 3 -2.03 26.31 -15.03
C LYS A 3 -1.82 26.24 -13.51
N PRO A 4 -2.38 27.17 -12.70
CA PRO A 4 -2.24 27.08 -11.25
C PRO A 4 -2.73 25.69 -10.88
N SER A 5 -1.91 24.91 -10.15
CA SER A 5 -2.29 23.56 -9.74
C SER A 5 -3.64 23.68 -9.05
N SER A 6 -4.69 23.22 -9.74
CA SER A 6 -6.05 23.29 -9.24
C SER A 6 -6.10 22.40 -8.01
N SER A 7 -6.99 22.69 -7.08
CA SER A 7 -7.20 21.84 -5.91
C SER A 7 -7.45 20.38 -6.30
N GLU A 8 -8.01 20.15 -7.49
CA GLU A 8 -8.22 18.85 -8.12
C GLU A 8 -6.92 18.13 -8.48
N ASP A 9 -5.90 18.84 -8.98
CA ASP A 9 -4.59 18.25 -9.36
C ASP A 9 -3.84 17.74 -8.13
N ILE A 10 -3.96 18.45 -6.99
CA ILE A 10 -3.37 18.04 -5.72
C ILE A 10 -4.12 16.85 -5.13
N LEU A 11 -5.45 16.84 -5.24
CA LEU A 11 -6.27 15.73 -4.77
C LEU A 11 -6.03 14.45 -5.59
N GLY A 12 -5.92 14.58 -6.91
CA GLY A 12 -5.61 13.47 -7.82
C GLY A 12 -4.26 12.81 -7.51
N LYS A 13 -3.22 13.60 -7.24
CA LYS A 13 -1.90 13.07 -6.87
C LYS A 13 -1.90 12.29 -5.56
N LYS A 14 -2.67 12.72 -4.55
CA LYS A 14 -2.80 12.00 -3.27
C LYS A 14 -3.56 10.69 -3.45
N TYR A 15 -4.61 10.72 -4.27
CA TYR A 15 -5.40 9.53 -4.59
C TYR A 15 -4.58 8.48 -5.32
N ASP A 16 -3.82 8.88 -6.34
CA ASP A 16 -2.95 7.97 -7.11
C ASP A 16 -1.91 7.30 -6.20
N ARG A 17 -1.28 8.07 -5.30
CA ARG A 17 -0.33 7.56 -4.32
C ARG A 17 -0.96 6.56 -3.35
N CYS A 18 -2.14 6.90 -2.83
CA CYS A 18 -2.91 6.03 -1.94
C CYS A 18 -3.28 4.71 -2.64
N LEU A 19 -3.75 4.80 -3.87
CA LEU A 19 -4.17 3.64 -4.66
C LEU A 19 -2.99 2.73 -4.96
N ALA A 20 -1.83 3.29 -5.28
CA ALA A 20 -0.60 2.52 -5.49
C ALA A 20 -0.19 1.75 -4.24
N ASP A 21 -0.17 2.39 -3.06
CA ASP A 21 0.19 1.74 -1.81
C ASP A 21 -0.82 0.65 -1.42
N LEU A 22 -2.11 0.92 -1.62
CA LEU A 22 -3.19 -0.03 -1.40
C LEU A 22 -3.03 -1.26 -2.30
N LEU A 23 -2.76 -1.09 -3.59
CA LEU A 23 -2.55 -2.19 -4.53
C LEU A 23 -1.32 -3.02 -4.15
N VAL A 24 -0.20 -2.39 -3.80
CA VAL A 24 1.01 -3.11 -3.38
C VAL A 24 0.76 -3.89 -2.09
N LYS A 25 0.19 -3.25 -1.07
CA LYS A 25 -0.02 -3.86 0.26
C LYS A 25 -1.09 -4.93 0.26
N SER A 26 -2.18 -4.72 -0.48
CA SER A 26 -3.21 -5.74 -0.70
C SER A 26 -2.70 -6.88 -1.56
N GLY A 27 -1.90 -6.62 -2.60
CA GLY A 27 -1.31 -7.65 -3.45
C GLY A 27 -0.35 -8.56 -2.69
N ILE A 28 0.54 -7.99 -1.87
CA ILE A 28 1.45 -8.74 -1.00
C ILE A 28 0.65 -9.52 0.06
N GLY A 29 -0.31 -8.87 0.73
CA GLY A 29 -1.16 -9.50 1.74
C GLY A 29 -1.98 -10.66 1.17
N PHE A 30 -2.55 -10.48 -0.02
CA PHE A 30 -3.31 -11.50 -0.73
C PHE A 30 -2.41 -12.67 -1.17
N GLY A 31 -1.24 -12.40 -1.74
CA GLY A 31 -0.28 -13.43 -2.13
C GLY A 31 0.15 -14.31 -0.95
N VAL A 32 0.53 -13.68 0.17
CA VAL A 32 0.87 -14.39 1.42
C VAL A 32 -0.35 -15.14 1.96
N GLY A 33 -1.53 -14.54 1.93
CA GLY A 33 -2.79 -15.15 2.36
C GLY A 33 -3.14 -16.42 1.57
N VAL A 34 -2.94 -16.40 0.24
CA VAL A 34 -3.18 -17.55 -0.64
C VAL A 34 -2.20 -18.66 -0.31
N VAL A 35 -0.91 -18.37 -0.21
CA VAL A 35 0.12 -19.37 0.14
C VAL A 35 -0.16 -19.98 1.52
N ALA A 36 -0.48 -19.15 2.52
CA ALA A 36 -0.85 -19.60 3.86
C ALA A 36 -2.14 -20.44 3.87
N SER A 37 -3.14 -20.07 3.06
CA SER A 37 -4.39 -20.82 2.93
C SER A 37 -4.17 -22.22 2.35
N VAL A 38 -3.30 -22.33 1.34
CA VAL A 38 -2.98 -23.59 0.66
C VAL A 38 -2.16 -24.51 1.58
N ILE A 39 -1.15 -23.97 2.28
CA ILE A 39 -0.23 -24.77 3.12
C ILE A 39 -0.89 -25.20 4.44
N PHE A 40 -1.53 -24.28 5.16
CA PHE A 40 -1.94 -24.52 6.54
C PHE A 40 -3.40 -24.93 6.69
N PHE A 41 -4.26 -24.57 5.72
CA PHE A 41 -5.71 -24.53 5.96
C PHE A 41 -6.56 -25.28 4.96
N ARG A 42 -5.96 -26.04 4.03
CA ARG A 42 -6.63 -27.03 3.16
C ARG A 42 -8.00 -26.53 2.62
N ARG A 43 -8.04 -25.29 2.09
CA ARG A 43 -9.20 -24.55 1.51
C ARG A 43 -10.01 -23.57 2.39
N ARG A 44 -9.64 -23.26 3.64
CA ARG A 44 -10.33 -22.16 4.37
C ARG A 44 -9.93 -20.78 3.81
N THR A 45 -10.93 -19.98 3.45
CA THR A 45 -10.79 -18.60 2.90
C THR A 45 -10.52 -17.52 3.96
N TRP A 46 -10.70 -17.84 5.25
CA TRP A 46 -10.46 -16.92 6.36
C TRP A 46 -9.04 -16.30 6.41
N PRO A 47 -7.93 -17.04 6.22
CA PRO A 47 -6.59 -16.45 6.14
C PRO A 47 -6.41 -15.45 5.00
N ILE A 48 -7.08 -15.65 3.85
CA ILE A 48 -7.04 -14.72 2.73
C ILE A 48 -7.80 -13.43 3.08
N ALA A 49 -8.99 -13.58 3.67
CA ALA A 49 -9.81 -12.45 4.11
C ALA A 49 -9.10 -11.63 5.21
N LEU A 50 -8.46 -12.29 6.18
CA LEU A 50 -7.71 -11.60 7.24
C LEU A 50 -6.45 -10.93 6.74
N SER A 51 -5.64 -11.60 5.92
CA SER A 51 -4.40 -11.03 5.37
C SER A 51 -4.68 -9.86 4.43
N THR A 52 -5.67 -10.00 3.55
CA THR A 52 -6.10 -8.92 2.64
C THR A 52 -6.73 -7.77 3.41
N GLY A 53 -7.57 -8.06 4.41
CA GLY A 53 -8.18 -7.04 5.28
C GLY A 53 -7.15 -6.26 6.09
N PHE A 54 -6.12 -6.93 6.62
CA PHE A 54 -5.02 -6.27 7.32
C PHE A 54 -4.17 -5.41 6.37
N GLY A 55 -3.83 -5.92 5.19
CA GLY A 55 -3.09 -5.17 4.16
C GLY A 55 -3.85 -3.94 3.69
N ALA A 56 -5.15 -4.08 3.42
CA ALA A 56 -6.02 -2.97 3.02
C ALA A 56 -6.21 -1.94 4.14
N GLY A 57 -6.41 -2.38 5.40
CA GLY A 57 -6.56 -1.48 6.55
C GLY A 57 -5.29 -0.66 6.83
N ALA A 58 -4.12 -1.30 6.71
CA ALA A 58 -2.84 -0.62 6.88
C ALA A 58 -2.54 0.39 5.76
N ALA A 59 -2.99 0.14 4.52
CA ALA A 59 -2.88 1.10 3.43
C ALA A 59 -3.88 2.26 3.60
N TYR A 60 -5.10 1.98 4.04
CA TYR A 60 -6.10 3.01 4.32
C TYR A 60 -5.63 4.01 5.39
N ALA A 61 -4.98 3.52 6.45
CA ALA A 61 -4.39 4.38 7.48
C ALA A 61 -3.22 5.24 6.96
N ASP A 62 -2.52 4.79 5.91
CA ASP A 62 -1.46 5.56 5.25
C ASP A 62 -2.05 6.66 4.34
N CYS A 63 -3.12 6.31 3.62
CA CYS A 63 -3.90 7.25 2.83
C CYS A 63 -4.51 8.37 3.68
N ASP A 64 -5.16 8.04 4.80
CA ASP A 64 -5.79 9.03 5.69
C ASP A 64 -4.79 10.09 6.19
N ARG A 65 -3.57 9.65 6.54
CA ARG A 65 -2.46 10.53 6.93
C ARG A 65 -2.01 11.43 5.78
N SER A 66 -2.00 10.91 4.55
CA SER A 66 -1.64 11.69 3.35
C SER A 66 -2.70 12.74 3.01
N PHE A 67 -3.98 12.49 3.26
CA PHE A 67 -5.06 13.46 3.03
C PHE A 67 -5.14 14.54 4.11
N ASN A 68 -4.85 14.22 5.37
CA ASN A 68 -4.92 15.18 6.49
C ASN A 68 -3.57 15.34 7.26
N PRO A 69 -2.59 16.05 6.67
CA PRO A 69 -1.26 16.22 7.28
C PRO A 69 -1.25 17.05 8.57
N ALA A 70 -2.33 17.78 8.90
CA ALA A 70 -2.43 18.59 10.12
C ALA A 70 -2.67 17.76 11.40
N ARG A 71 -2.97 16.45 11.28
CA ARG A 71 -3.15 15.54 12.43
C ARG A 71 -1.84 14.87 12.89
N ILE A 72 -0.70 15.22 12.28
CA ILE A 72 0.60 14.61 12.55
C ILE A 72 1.65 15.71 12.75
N PRO A 73 2.14 15.93 14.00
CA PRO A 73 3.32 16.74 14.23
C PRO A 73 4.55 16.01 13.64
N GLY A 74 5.12 16.54 12.56
CA GLY A 74 6.57 16.42 12.30
C GLY A 74 7.15 15.16 11.65
N THR A 75 6.43 14.42 10.79
CA THR A 75 7.07 13.34 10.01
C THR A 75 7.08 13.64 8.51
N ARG A 76 8.29 13.84 7.96
CA ARG A 76 8.52 13.85 6.52
C ARG A 76 8.33 12.42 6.03
N VAL A 77 7.37 12.21 5.12
CA VAL A 77 7.17 10.92 4.44
C VAL A 77 8.39 10.68 3.54
N LEU A 78 9.42 10.03 4.08
CA LEU A 78 10.31 9.21 3.25
C LEU A 78 9.40 8.11 2.72
N SER A 79 9.20 8.05 1.41
CA SER A 79 8.55 6.92 0.78
C SER A 79 9.59 5.82 0.59
N PRO A 80 9.45 4.63 1.20
CA PRO A 80 10.24 3.48 0.82
C PRO A 80 9.30 2.36 0.36
N PRO A 81 8.98 2.31 -0.94
CA PRO A 81 8.71 1.03 -1.61
C PRO A 81 9.93 0.51 -2.39
N GLU A 82 11.07 1.22 -2.39
CA GLU A 82 12.39 0.71 -2.85
C GLU A 82 12.93 -0.45 -1.96
N ALA A 83 12.21 -0.87 -0.91
CA ALA A 83 12.67 -1.93 0.00
C ALA A 83 12.00 -3.31 -0.20
N ALA A 84 11.00 -3.44 -1.09
CA ALA A 84 10.35 -4.74 -1.38
C ALA A 84 10.73 -5.33 -2.76
N SER A 85 11.41 -4.56 -3.60
CA SER A 85 12.39 -5.08 -4.56
C SER A 85 13.75 -4.78 -3.92
N LEU A 86 14.41 -5.68 -3.21
CA LEU A 86 15.24 -6.74 -3.77
C LEU A 86 15.64 -7.71 -2.64
N PRO A 87 15.84 -9.00 -2.94
CA PRO A 87 17.23 -9.46 -2.90
C PRO A 87 17.67 -10.11 -4.21
N ASP A 88 18.60 -9.42 -4.88
CA ASP A 88 19.85 -9.89 -5.49
C ASP A 88 20.01 -11.39 -5.84
N LYS A 89 20.25 -11.69 -7.15
CA LYS A 89 21.24 -12.69 -7.63
C LYS A 89 21.43 -12.71 -9.18
N ASN A 90 22.51 -12.07 -9.63
CA ASN A 90 23.55 -12.59 -10.56
C ASN A 90 23.30 -12.83 -12.09
N SER A 91 24.26 -12.31 -12.89
CA SER A 91 24.71 -12.69 -14.26
C SER A 91 23.68 -12.68 -15.40
N ASN A 92 23.89 -12.04 -16.55
CA ASN A 92 25.07 -11.70 -17.34
C ASN A 92 24.77 -10.44 -18.15
#